data_AF-A0A958K5S6-F1
#
_entry.id   AF-A0A958K5S6-F1
#
_cell.length_a   1.000
_cell.length_b   1.000
_cell.length_c   1.000
_cell.angle_alpha   90.00
_cell.angle_beta   90.00
_cell.angle_gamma   90.00
#
_symmetry.space_group_name_H-M   'P 1'
#
loop_
_entity.id
_entity.type
_entity.pdbx_description
1 polymer ?
#
loop_
_entity_poly.entity_id
_entity_poly.type
_entity_poly.pdbx_seq_one_letter_code
_entity_poly.pdbx_strand_id
1 'polypeptide(L)'
;MCGENMEQVSFQNGELKGNTDEAQIIIEAARRTAFVARFIVLRESKRSRAHRAIEELEWTQETSAEQLAETIRNIFVKNGDNLSPVDRDIRRALDHSRRSLKHFVQEYSMRSTLSFIDALYDYERSNSLLFGEEEQPKHGGWRLPDELVRQKEAK
;
A
#
# COMPACT_ATOMS: atom_id res chain seq x y z
N MET A 1 -26.42 7.36 19.68
CA MET A 1 -25.72 8.65 19.75
C MET A 1 -24.33 8.37 20.29
N CYS A 2 -23.32 8.33 19.42
CA CYS A 2 -21.91 8.33 19.81
C CYS A 2 -21.22 9.36 18.92
N GLY A 3 -21.49 10.64 19.22
CA GLY A 3 -20.68 11.73 18.72
C GLY A 3 -19.67 12.04 19.81
N GLU A 4 -18.55 11.32 19.81
CA GLU A 4 -17.41 11.64 20.68
C GLU A 4 -16.37 12.36 19.84
N ASN A 5 -16.26 13.64 20.15
CA ASN A 5 -15.25 14.63 19.79
C ASN A 5 -14.03 14.07 19.02
N MET A 6 -14.12 14.21 17.71
CA MET A 6 -12.99 14.16 16.79
C MET A 6 -12.14 15.43 17.03
N GLU A 7 -11.32 15.45 18.09
CA GLU A 7 -10.33 16.50 18.29
C GLU A 7 -9.37 16.51 17.09
N GLN A 8 -9.34 17.67 16.45
CA GLN A 8 -8.85 17.85 15.09
C GLN A 8 -7.32 17.76 15.06
N VAL A 9 -6.80 16.65 14.54
CA VAL A 9 -5.44 16.64 13.97
C VAL A 9 -5.40 17.75 12.92
N SER A 10 -4.66 18.81 13.22
CA SER A 10 -4.60 20.00 12.37
C SER A 10 -3.23 20.11 11.72
N PHE A 11 -3.23 20.30 10.41
CA PHE A 11 -2.04 20.62 9.64
C PHE A 11 -1.94 22.12 9.53
N GLN A 12 -0.95 22.72 10.20
CA GLN A 12 -0.57 24.11 10.00
C GLN A 12 0.86 24.13 9.46
N ASN A 13 1.09 24.84 8.35
CA ASN A 13 2.42 25.07 7.77
C ASN A 13 3.23 23.79 7.44
N GLY A 14 2.56 22.68 7.09
CA GLY A 14 3.24 21.42 6.74
C GLY A 14 3.68 20.57 7.93
N GLU A 15 3.28 20.92 9.15
CA GLU A 15 3.56 20.16 10.36
C GLU A 15 2.27 19.58 10.97
N LEU A 16 2.34 18.32 11.40
CA LEU A 16 1.28 17.63 12.14
C LEU A 16 1.28 18.10 13.59
N LYS A 17 0.19 18.71 14.06
CA LYS A 17 -0.04 18.98 15.49
C LYS A 17 -1.03 17.97 16.06
N GLY A 18 -0.58 17.18 17.04
CA GLY A 18 -1.35 16.16 17.76
C GLY A 18 -0.51 15.52 18.87
N ASN A 19 -1.09 14.63 19.69
CA ASN A 19 -0.31 13.79 20.61
C ASN A 19 0.74 13.03 19.79
N THR A 20 2.00 13.02 20.24
CA THR A 20 3.14 12.52 19.44
C THR A 20 2.93 11.11 18.93
N ASP A 21 2.19 10.29 19.68
CA ASP A 21 1.91 8.90 19.33
C ASP A 21 0.89 8.78 18.20
N GLU A 22 -0.18 9.59 18.20
CA GLU A 22 -1.20 9.60 17.15
C GLU A 22 -0.65 10.15 15.83
N ALA A 23 0.14 11.23 15.89
CA ALA A 23 0.81 11.78 14.72
C ALA A 23 1.77 10.75 14.10
N GLN A 24 2.48 10.00 14.94
CA GLN A 24 3.39 8.94 14.47
C GLN A 24 2.62 7.79 13.81
N ILE A 25 1.47 7.38 14.36
CA ILE A 25 0.59 6.35 13.75
C ILE A 25 0.13 6.81 12.36
N ILE A 26 -0.33 8.05 12.22
CA ILE A 26 -0.77 8.63 10.94
C ILE A 26 0.38 8.65 9.92
N ILE A 27 1.58 9.06 10.34
CA ILE A 27 2.76 9.11 9.48
C ILE A 27 3.14 7.70 9.02
N GLU A 28 3.16 6.71 9.90
CA GLU A 28 3.50 5.33 9.53
C GLU A 28 2.44 4.70 8.63
N ALA A 29 1.15 4.94 8.89
CA ALA A 29 0.08 4.53 8.01
C ALA A 29 0.26 5.13 6.61
N ALA A 30 0.49 6.45 6.51
CA ALA A 30 0.72 7.12 5.25
C ALA A 30 1.96 6.58 4.51
N ARG A 31 3.05 6.31 5.25
CA ARG A 31 4.29 5.76 4.69
C ARG A 31 4.07 4.39 4.09
N ARG A 32 3.35 3.53 4.81
CA ARG A 32 2.99 2.18 4.38
C ARG A 32 2.12 2.23 3.13
N THR A 33 1.09 3.06 3.10
CA THR A 33 0.25 3.26 1.91
C THR A 33 1.08 3.69 0.70
N ALA A 34 1.94 4.69 0.85
CA ALA A 34 2.79 5.20 -0.23
C ALA A 34 3.76 4.12 -0.75
N PHE A 35 4.30 3.29 0.14
CA PHE A 35 5.15 2.15 -0.23
C PHE A 35 4.35 1.12 -1.04
N VAL A 36 3.20 0.67 -0.54
CA VAL A 36 2.37 -0.37 -1.18
C VAL A 36 1.88 0.10 -2.56
N ALA A 37 1.33 1.31 -2.65
CA ALA A 37 0.86 1.88 -3.91
C ALA A 37 1.97 1.94 -4.96
N ARG A 38 3.18 2.37 -4.56
CA ARG A 38 4.32 2.42 -5.49
C ARG A 38 4.78 1.02 -5.89
N PHE A 39 4.78 0.08 -4.95
CA PHE A 39 5.18 -1.30 -5.21
C PHE A 39 4.22 -1.99 -6.19
N ILE A 40 2.91 -1.79 -6.04
CA ILE A 40 1.87 -2.29 -6.98
C ILE A 40 2.22 -1.84 -8.40
N VAL A 41 2.42 -0.54 -8.63
CA VAL A 41 2.76 0.04 -9.95
C VAL A 41 4.05 -0.55 -10.51
N LEU A 42 5.12 -0.67 -9.71
CA LEU A 42 6.41 -1.19 -10.20
C LEU A 42 6.34 -2.67 -10.64
N ARG A 43 5.31 -3.39 -10.19
CA ARG A 43 5.14 -4.82 -10.39
C ARG A 43 3.90 -5.18 -11.22
N GLU A 44 3.08 -4.21 -11.61
CA GLU A 44 1.80 -4.43 -12.29
C GLU A 44 1.92 -5.18 -13.63
N SER A 45 3.09 -5.13 -14.27
CA SER A 45 3.38 -5.81 -15.54
C SER A 45 4.20 -7.09 -15.37
N LYS A 46 4.59 -7.45 -14.13
CA LYS A 46 5.49 -8.57 -13.85
C LYS A 46 4.72 -9.75 -13.28
N ARG A 47 5.04 -10.97 -13.70
CA ARG A 47 4.43 -12.19 -13.18
C ARG A 47 5.43 -13.02 -12.41
N SER A 48 5.01 -13.50 -11.24
CA SER A 48 5.77 -14.43 -10.39
C SER A 48 4.80 -15.11 -9.42
N ARG A 49 5.15 -16.33 -8.99
CA ARG A 49 4.42 -17.08 -7.95
C ARG A 49 4.34 -16.30 -6.64
N ALA A 50 5.35 -15.50 -6.33
CA ALA A 50 5.35 -14.62 -5.16
C ALA A 50 4.17 -13.64 -5.12
N HIS A 51 3.66 -13.17 -6.27
CA HIS A 51 2.50 -12.26 -6.27
C HIS A 51 1.27 -12.92 -5.64
N ARG A 52 1.09 -14.24 -5.80
CA ARG A 52 -0.05 -14.95 -5.22
C ARG A 52 -0.01 -14.93 -3.70
N ALA A 53 1.18 -15.13 -3.12
CA ALA A 53 1.37 -15.05 -1.68
C ALA A 53 1.32 -13.59 -1.16
N ILE A 54 1.74 -12.61 -1.97
CA ILE A 54 1.63 -11.18 -1.62
C ILE A 54 0.17 -10.72 -1.61
N GLU A 55 -0.64 -11.19 -2.56
CA GLU A 55 -2.08 -10.87 -2.64
C GLU A 55 -2.85 -11.28 -1.38
N GLU A 56 -2.37 -12.29 -0.66
CA GLU A 56 -2.96 -12.77 0.60
C GLU A 56 -2.40 -12.06 1.85
N LEU A 57 -1.48 -11.09 1.69
CA LEU A 57 -0.88 -10.40 2.83
C LEU A 57 -1.88 -9.50 3.55
N GLU A 58 -1.85 -9.62 4.88
CA GLU A 58 -2.45 -8.71 5.83
C GLU A 58 -1.37 -8.18 6.77
N TRP A 59 -1.61 -7.02 7.34
CA TRP A 59 -0.71 -6.38 8.29
C TRP A 59 -1.50 -5.62 9.35
N THR A 60 -0.84 -5.26 10.43
CA THR A 60 -1.46 -4.54 11.54
C THR A 60 -1.17 -3.04 11.44
N GLN A 61 -1.81 -2.24 12.29
CA GLN A 61 -1.58 -0.79 12.35
C GLN A 61 -0.12 -0.48 12.69
N GLU A 62 0.51 -1.31 13.51
CA GLU A 62 1.89 -1.18 14.00
C GLU A 62 2.94 -1.64 12.97
N THR A 63 2.52 -2.30 11.89
CA THR A 63 3.47 -2.79 10.88
C THR A 63 4.04 -1.63 10.08
N SER A 64 5.34 -1.39 10.16
CA SER A 64 5.99 -0.32 9.39
C SER A 64 6.14 -0.66 7.90
N ALA A 65 6.41 0.35 7.08
CA ALA A 65 6.71 0.16 5.66
C ALA A 65 7.95 -0.75 5.44
N GLU A 66 8.98 -0.62 6.27
CA GLU A 66 10.18 -1.46 6.24
C GLU A 66 9.88 -2.93 6.61
N GLN A 67 9.06 -3.17 7.64
CA GLN A 67 8.67 -4.53 8.02
C GLN A 67 7.85 -5.20 6.92
N LEU A 68 6.94 -4.46 6.29
CA LEU A 68 6.16 -4.95 5.16
C LEU A 68 7.06 -5.23 3.94
N ALA A 69 8.02 -4.35 3.65
CA ALA A 69 8.99 -4.54 2.59
C ALA A 69 9.83 -5.81 2.79
N GLU A 70 10.29 -6.07 4.01
CA GLU A 70 11.05 -7.28 4.33
C GLU A 70 10.17 -8.54 4.25
N THR A 71 8.91 -8.47 4.68
CA THR A 71 7.94 -9.55 4.50
C THR A 71 7.76 -9.89 3.02
N ILE A 72 7.52 -8.88 2.17
CA ILE A 72 7.40 -9.04 0.72
C ILE A 72 8.67 -9.63 0.12
N ARG A 73 9.84 -9.13 0.52
CA ARG A 73 11.14 -9.64 0.08
C ARG A 73 11.28 -11.13 0.40
N ASN A 74 10.94 -11.54 1.62
CA ASN A 74 11.00 -12.92 2.04
C ASN A 74 10.03 -13.83 1.28
N ILE A 75 8.89 -13.31 0.82
CA ILE A 75 8.00 -14.06 -0.08
C ILE A 75 8.70 -14.36 -1.42
N PHE A 76 9.39 -13.38 -2.02
CA PHE A 76 10.17 -13.61 -3.25
C PHE A 76 11.29 -14.63 -3.03
N VAL A 77 12.01 -14.55 -1.91
CA VAL A 77 13.03 -15.54 -1.54
C VAL A 77 12.44 -16.95 -1.50
N LYS A 78 11.33 -17.13 -0.76
CA LYS A 78 10.65 -18.43 -0.62
C LYS A 78 10.15 -19.00 -1.94
N ASN A 79 9.85 -18.15 -2.92
CA ASN A 79 9.38 -18.56 -4.25
C ASN A 79 10.51 -18.76 -5.28
N GLY A 80 11.77 -18.55 -4.88
CA GLY A 80 12.93 -18.74 -5.76
C GLY A 80 13.09 -17.67 -6.83
N ASP A 81 12.57 -16.46 -6.60
CA ASP A 81 12.68 -15.36 -7.55
C ASP A 81 14.10 -14.78 -7.62
N ASN A 82 14.44 -14.20 -8.78
CA ASN A 82 15.65 -13.39 -8.92
C ASN A 82 15.50 -12.09 -8.11
N LEU A 83 16.28 -11.97 -7.04
CA LEU A 83 16.16 -10.85 -6.10
C LEU A 83 16.73 -9.53 -6.63
N SER A 84 17.62 -9.53 -7.62
CA SER A 84 18.23 -8.28 -8.12
C SER A 84 17.18 -7.25 -8.63
N PRO A 85 16.23 -7.62 -9.51
CA PRO A 85 15.15 -6.71 -9.89
C PRO A 85 14.14 -6.45 -8.76
N VAL A 86 13.91 -7.42 -7.88
CA VAL A 86 12.99 -7.29 -6.75
C VAL A 86 13.49 -6.26 -5.74
N ASP A 87 14.73 -6.40 -5.28
CA ASP A 87 15.39 -5.50 -4.32
C ASP A 87 15.45 -4.07 -4.88
N ARG A 88 15.62 -3.92 -6.20
CA ARG A 88 15.55 -2.62 -6.87
C ARG A 88 14.15 -2.00 -6.78
N ASP A 89 13.10 -2.77 -7.03
CA ASP A 89 11.72 -2.29 -6.97
C ASP A 89 11.32 -1.95 -5.52
N ILE A 90 11.67 -2.81 -4.55
CA ILE A 90 11.42 -2.58 -3.12
C ILE A 90 12.11 -1.29 -2.66
N ARG A 91 13.39 -1.09 -3.02
CA ARG A 91 14.12 0.13 -2.69
C ARG A 91 13.45 1.36 -3.28
N ARG A 92 13.06 1.31 -4.57
CA ARG A 92 12.36 2.42 -5.23
C ARG A 92 11.02 2.74 -4.58
N ALA A 93 10.31 1.75 -4.07
CA ALA A 93 9.06 1.95 -3.34
C ALA A 93 9.29 2.61 -1.97
N LEU A 94 10.30 2.17 -1.21
CA LEU A 94 10.67 2.81 0.07
C LEU A 94 11.19 4.25 -0.12
N ASP A 95 11.99 4.49 -1.15
CA ASP A 95 12.47 5.85 -1.46
C ASP A 95 11.33 6.76 -1.92
N HIS A 96 10.29 6.19 -2.55
CA HIS A 96 9.08 6.94 -2.89
C HIS A 96 8.28 7.29 -1.64
N SER A 97 8.05 6.34 -0.72
CA SER A 97 7.28 6.61 0.49
C SER A 97 7.94 7.72 1.32
N ARG A 98 9.25 7.70 1.49
CA ARG A 98 10.00 8.75 2.21
C ARG A 98 9.88 10.13 1.57
N ARG A 99 9.94 10.22 0.24
CA ARG A 99 9.92 11.51 -0.46
C ARG A 99 8.52 12.09 -0.59
N SER A 100 7.54 11.24 -0.90
CA SER A 100 6.16 11.65 -1.17
C SER A 100 5.40 12.06 0.09
N LEU A 101 5.78 11.54 1.26
CA LEU A 101 5.17 11.94 2.54
C LEU A 101 5.21 13.45 2.79
N LYS A 102 6.24 14.17 2.31
CA LYS A 102 6.31 15.63 2.48
C LYS A 102 5.13 16.40 1.91
N HIS A 103 4.40 15.80 0.97
CA HIS A 103 3.33 16.44 0.23
C HIS A 103 1.98 15.78 0.43
N PHE A 104 1.95 14.50 0.82
CA PHE A 104 0.74 13.67 0.70
C PHE A 104 0.40 12.84 1.95
N VAL A 105 0.82 13.28 3.15
CA VAL A 105 0.52 12.51 4.39
C VAL A 105 -0.98 12.32 4.58
N GLN A 106 -1.78 13.37 4.35
CA GLN A 106 -3.23 13.32 4.54
C GLN A 106 -3.87 12.30 3.58
N GLU A 107 -3.55 12.39 2.30
CA GLU A 107 -4.10 11.53 1.27
C GLU A 107 -3.73 10.06 1.50
N TYR A 108 -2.47 9.80 1.85
CA TYR A 108 -2.03 8.43 2.10
C TYR A 108 -2.55 7.85 3.42
N SER A 109 -2.73 8.65 4.46
CA SER A 109 -3.28 8.17 5.74
C SER A 109 -4.78 7.87 5.62
N MET A 110 -5.54 8.74 4.94
CA MET A 110 -6.97 8.52 4.66
C MET A 110 -7.24 7.27 3.84
N ARG A 111 -6.28 6.85 3.02
CA ARG A 111 -6.36 5.68 2.13
C ARG A 111 -5.58 4.49 2.67
N SER A 112 -5.17 4.54 3.93
CA SER A 112 -4.42 3.45 4.53
C SER A 112 -5.28 2.21 4.67
N THR A 113 -4.71 1.08 4.27
CA THR A 113 -5.35 -0.23 4.34
C THR A 113 -4.54 -1.17 5.25
N LEU A 114 -5.13 -2.30 5.60
CA LEU A 114 -4.50 -3.37 6.39
C LEU A 114 -4.33 -4.68 5.61
N SER A 115 -4.65 -4.69 4.33
CA SER A 115 -4.50 -5.84 3.45
C SER A 115 -4.06 -5.44 2.05
N PHE A 116 -3.39 -6.37 1.36
CA PHE A 116 -2.96 -6.14 -0.01
C PHE A 116 -4.14 -6.09 -0.99
N ILE A 117 -5.20 -6.86 -0.72
CA ILE A 117 -6.44 -6.84 -1.52
C ILE A 117 -7.08 -5.45 -1.48
N ASP A 118 -7.22 -4.86 -0.30
CA ASP A 118 -7.79 -3.51 -0.16
C ASP A 118 -6.92 -2.46 -0.85
N ALA A 119 -5.60 -2.61 -0.79
CA ALA A 119 -4.67 -1.74 -1.50
C ALA A 119 -4.82 -1.84 -3.03
N LEU A 120 -5.16 -3.03 -3.55
CA LEU A 120 -5.44 -3.21 -4.97
C LEU A 120 -6.77 -2.56 -5.37
N TYR A 121 -7.83 -2.65 -4.55
CA TYR A 121 -9.07 -1.90 -4.79
C TYR A 121 -8.84 -0.38 -4.83
N ASP A 122 -8.05 0.13 -3.89
CA ASP A 122 -7.71 1.55 -3.82
C ASP A 122 -6.89 1.99 -5.05
N TYR A 123 -6.00 1.12 -5.53
CA TYR A 123 -5.27 1.32 -6.78
C TYR A 123 -6.18 1.32 -8.02
N GLU A 124 -7.09 0.35 -8.16
CA GLU A 124 -8.05 0.31 -9.28
C GLU A 124 -9.00 1.50 -9.30
N ARG A 125 -9.47 1.93 -8.12
CA ARG A 125 -10.25 3.16 -7.98
C ARG A 125 -9.45 4.37 -8.50
N SER A 126 -8.16 4.43 -8.20
CA SER A 126 -7.28 5.51 -8.70
C SER A 126 -7.16 5.50 -10.21
N ASN A 127 -6.96 4.32 -10.80
CA ASN A 127 -6.86 4.19 -12.25
C ASN A 127 -8.18 4.60 -12.93
N SER A 128 -9.31 4.16 -12.38
CA SER A 128 -10.64 4.53 -12.87
C SER A 128 -10.86 6.04 -12.84
N LEU A 129 -10.44 6.71 -11.77
CA LEU A 129 -10.54 8.16 -11.64
C LEU A 129 -9.61 8.93 -12.60
N LEU A 130 -8.44 8.38 -12.93
CA LEU A 130 -7.44 9.04 -13.78
C LEU A 130 -7.64 8.80 -15.28
N PHE A 131 -8.11 7.62 -15.66
CA PHE A 131 -8.16 7.17 -17.06
C PHE A 131 -9.59 6.85 -17.53
N GLY A 132 -10.59 6.87 -16.64
CA GLY A 132 -11.93 6.38 -16.95
C GLY A 132 -12.00 4.84 -16.97
N GLU A 133 -13.17 4.29 -17.30
CA GLU A 133 -13.39 2.83 -17.30
C GLU A 133 -12.80 2.14 -18.54
N GLU A 134 -12.71 2.83 -19.67
CA GLU A 134 -12.35 2.23 -20.97
C GLU A 134 -10.84 2.25 -21.29
N GLU A 135 -10.06 3.15 -20.67
CA GLU A 135 -8.62 3.36 -20.98
C GLU A 135 -7.67 2.90 -19.86
N GLN A 136 -8.11 2.01 -18.98
CA GLN A 136 -7.30 1.59 -17.83
C GLN A 136 -6.03 0.82 -18.24
N PRO A 137 -4.92 0.98 -17.48
CA PRO A 137 -3.72 0.18 -17.66
C PRO A 137 -4.01 -1.32 -17.56
N LYS A 138 -3.41 -2.12 -18.44
CA LYS A 138 -3.60 -3.58 -18.42
C LYS A 138 -2.97 -4.21 -17.16
N HIS A 139 -3.77 -4.92 -16.38
CA HIS A 139 -3.29 -5.71 -15.24
C HIS A 139 -2.55 -6.97 -15.71
N GLY A 140 -1.23 -6.95 -15.59
CA GLY A 140 -0.38 -8.08 -15.99
C GLY A 140 0.03 -8.97 -14.82
N GLY A 141 0.33 -8.39 -13.66
CA GLY A 141 1.03 -9.03 -12.55
C GLY A 141 0.15 -9.37 -11.35
N TRP A 142 -0.88 -8.56 -11.11
CA TRP A 142 -1.83 -8.71 -10.01
C TRP A 142 -3.15 -9.26 -10.54
N ARG A 143 -3.83 -10.10 -9.74
CA ARG A 143 -5.23 -10.46 -9.99
C ARG A 143 -6.15 -9.29 -9.68
N LEU A 144 -7.34 -9.33 -10.27
CA LEU A 144 -8.41 -8.41 -9.92
C LEU A 144 -8.82 -8.63 -8.45
N PRO A 145 -9.01 -7.57 -7.66
CA PRO A 145 -9.44 -7.66 -6.26
C PRO A 145 -10.70 -8.51 -6.06
N ASP A 146 -11.70 -8.35 -6.92
CA ASP A 146 -12.95 -9.14 -6.88
C ASP A 146 -12.71 -10.66 -7.04
N GLU A 147 -11.68 -11.05 -7.80
CA GLU A 147 -11.30 -12.46 -7.93
C GLU A 147 -10.66 -12.97 -6.64
N LEU A 148 -9.84 -12.14 -6.00
CA LEU A 148 -9.13 -12.47 -4.76
C LEU A 148 -10.09 -12.62 -3.58
N VAL A 149 -11.06 -11.72 -3.42
CA VAL A 149 -12.08 -11.82 -2.36
C VAL A 149 -12.87 -13.11 -2.51
N ARG A 150 -13.36 -13.42 -3.71
CA ARG A 150 -14.09 -14.67 -3.98
C ARG A 150 -13.26 -15.92 -3.68
N GLN A 151 -11.97 -15.91 -4.00
CA GLN A 151 -11.06 -17.02 -3.67
C GLN A 151 -10.82 -17.16 -2.18
N LYS A 152 -10.81 -16.05 -1.43
CA LYS A 152 -10.64 -16.05 0.02
C LYS A 152 -11.87 -16.59 0.74
N GLU A 153 -13.07 -16.22 0.30
CA GLU A 153 -14.35 -16.69 0.87
C GLU A 153 -14.66 -18.16 0.59
N ALA A 154 -14.06 -18.73 -0.46
CA ALA A 154 -14.26 -20.13 -0.86
C ALA A 154 -13.34 -21.14 -0.12
N LYS A 155 -12.39 -20.66 0.70
CA LYS A 155 -11.48 -21.49 1.50
C LYS A 155 -12.03 -21.69 2.91
#